data_AF-A0A4S3KRG7-F1
#
_entry.id   AF-A0A4S3KRG7-F1
#
_cell.length_a   1.000
_cell.length_b   1.000
_cell.length_c   1.000
_cell.angle_alpha   90.00
_cell.angle_beta   90.00
_cell.angle_gamma   90.00
#
_symmetry.space_group_name_H-M   'P 1'
#
loop_
_entity.id
_entity.type
_entity.pdbx_description
1 polymer ?
#
loop_
_entity_poly.entity_id
_entity_poly.type
_entity_poly.pdbx_seq_one_letter_code
_entity_poly.pdbx_strand_id
1 'polypeptide(L)'
;MPSTAEVSTRSGRYVTQPTGYRAFMPAPLPPQPPLALGGELHALLSAADRAPGRLDGSVLTLPNPDLFVFMYVRKEAVLSSQIEGTQSSLQDLLAAEAQLFDQNLPRDVDEVVNYVRAMKHGLARLGELPVSVRLIREIHAELMRGVRGGRLQPGELRTSQNWIGPAGCTLTTATFVPPPHHAIPEVLGDLEKFLHAHDELQPLVKIALAHVQFETIHPFLDGNGRVGRLLITFLLTERGVLHKPVLYLSHFFKRHRQAYAACTHRRRAPRGAAPRHHHHRAQRAGHRHRGSGGEGHGARHGAPRLQALRGQRRARRTQAPDR
;
A
#
# COMPACT_ATOMS: atom_id res chain seq x y z
N MET A 1 -36.74 -7.40 20.14
CA MET A 1 -35.67 -7.13 19.16
C MET A 1 -34.51 -8.04 19.49
N PRO A 2 -34.18 -9.06 18.68
CA PRO A 2 -33.08 -9.95 19.01
C PRO A 2 -31.77 -9.16 18.88
N SER A 3 -31.01 -9.11 19.98
CA SER A 3 -29.64 -8.62 20.03
C SER A 3 -28.84 -9.30 18.92
N THR A 4 -28.35 -8.53 17.95
CA THR A 4 -27.39 -9.01 16.96
C THR A 4 -26.07 -9.28 17.70
N ALA A 5 -25.94 -10.49 18.25
CA ALA A 5 -24.71 -10.94 18.88
C ALA A 5 -23.55 -10.69 17.90
N GLU A 6 -22.62 -9.83 18.32
CA GLU A 6 -21.40 -9.57 17.57
C GLU A 6 -20.67 -10.90 17.41
N VAL A 7 -20.68 -11.46 16.20
CA VAL A 7 -19.97 -12.70 15.91
C VAL A 7 -18.47 -12.41 16.00
N SER A 8 -17.91 -12.64 17.18
CA SER A 8 -16.47 -12.59 17.43
C SER A 8 -15.81 -13.77 16.73
N THR A 9 -14.83 -13.48 15.89
CA THR A 9 -13.99 -14.49 15.28
C THR A 9 -12.59 -14.40 15.86
N ARG A 10 -11.82 -15.48 15.75
CA ARG A 10 -10.40 -15.52 16.14
C ARG A 10 -9.56 -14.36 15.54
N SER A 11 -9.97 -13.79 14.41
CA SER A 11 -9.26 -12.68 13.75
C SER A 11 -9.77 -11.29 14.13
N GLY A 12 -10.87 -11.19 14.88
CA GLY A 12 -11.50 -9.92 15.24
C GLY A 12 -13.03 -9.95 15.17
N ARG A 13 -13.63 -8.77 15.27
CA ARG A 13 -15.09 -8.58 15.30
C ARG A 13 -15.52 -7.37 14.47
N TYR A 14 -16.77 -7.37 14.00
CA TYR A 14 -17.36 -6.19 13.39
C TYR A 14 -18.06 -5.32 14.43
N VAL A 15 -17.74 -4.03 14.42
CA VAL A 15 -18.32 -3.02 15.32
C VAL A 15 -19.13 -2.03 14.51
N THR A 16 -20.37 -1.77 14.95
CA THR A 16 -21.26 -0.78 14.33
C THR A 16 -20.79 0.63 14.71
N GLN A 17 -20.61 1.49 13.70
CA GLN A 17 -20.19 2.88 13.89
C GLN A 17 -21.38 3.81 14.07
N PRO A 18 -21.22 5.00 14.68
CA PRO A 18 -22.32 5.94 14.92
C PRO A 18 -23.12 6.33 13.67
N THR A 19 -22.49 6.29 12.49
CA THR A 19 -23.14 6.60 11.21
C THR A 19 -23.75 5.37 10.53
N GLY A 20 -23.85 4.23 11.22
CA GLY A 20 -24.62 3.05 10.82
C GLY A 20 -23.87 1.99 9.99
N TYR A 21 -22.66 2.27 9.51
CA TYR A 21 -21.85 1.25 8.83
C TYR A 21 -21.11 0.34 9.84
N ARG A 22 -20.68 -0.85 9.40
CA ARG A 22 -19.90 -1.79 10.22
C ARG A 22 -18.44 -1.75 9.80
N ALA A 23 -17.54 -1.56 10.77
CA ALA A 23 -16.09 -1.63 10.58
C ALA A 23 -15.53 -2.88 11.24
N PHE A 24 -14.50 -3.49 10.67
CA PHE A 24 -13.83 -4.64 11.26
C PHE A 24 -12.74 -4.19 12.22
N MET A 25 -12.85 -4.58 13.48
CA MET A 25 -11.83 -4.42 14.51
C MET A 25 -11.02 -5.70 14.64
N PRO A 26 -9.74 -5.72 14.23
CA PRO A 26 -8.92 -6.92 14.33
C PRO A 26 -8.62 -7.25 15.78
N ALA A 27 -8.55 -8.54 16.08
CA ALA A 27 -7.95 -9.02 17.33
C ALA A 27 -6.43 -8.79 17.30
N PRO A 28 -5.78 -8.57 18.45
CA PRO A 28 -4.32 -8.49 18.52
C PRO A 28 -3.69 -9.84 18.15
N LEU A 29 -2.42 -9.79 17.75
CA LEU A 29 -1.59 -10.97 17.53
C LEU A 29 -0.74 -11.26 18.77
N PRO A 30 -0.35 -12.54 19.03
CA PRO A 30 -0.71 -13.73 18.26
C PRO A 30 -2.18 -14.12 18.43
N PRO A 31 -2.78 -14.85 17.46
CA PRO A 31 -4.18 -15.20 17.53
C PRO A 31 -4.47 -16.20 18.67
N GLN A 32 -5.64 -16.05 19.30
CA GLN A 32 -6.15 -16.97 20.31
C GLN A 32 -7.45 -17.67 19.83
N PRO A 33 -7.53 -19.02 19.87
CA PRO A 33 -6.46 -19.97 20.23
C PRO A 33 -5.29 -19.95 19.22
N PRO A 34 -4.10 -20.48 19.59
CA PRO A 34 -2.92 -20.50 18.73
C PRO A 34 -3.12 -21.15 17.35
N LEU A 35 -2.18 -20.91 16.43
CA LEU A 35 -2.17 -21.60 15.13
C LEU A 35 -1.85 -23.09 15.33
N ALA A 36 -2.65 -23.95 14.70
CA ALA A 36 -2.32 -25.37 14.60
C ALA A 36 -1.29 -25.55 13.48
N LEU A 37 -0.01 -25.52 13.82
CA LEU A 37 1.11 -25.65 12.88
C LEU A 37 1.54 -27.11 12.63
N GLY A 38 0.62 -28.07 12.75
CA GLY A 38 0.88 -29.49 12.53
C GLY A 38 0.62 -29.95 11.09
N GLY A 39 0.87 -31.24 10.83
CA GLY A 39 0.51 -31.91 9.57
C GLY A 39 1.12 -31.27 8.33
N GLU A 40 0.30 -31.09 7.28
CA GLU A 40 0.73 -30.51 6.00
C GLU A 40 1.33 -29.10 6.16
N LEU A 41 0.80 -28.28 7.06
CA LEU A 41 1.31 -26.92 7.27
C LEU A 41 2.73 -26.93 7.83
N HIS A 42 3.06 -27.88 8.71
CA HIS A 42 4.43 -28.07 9.20
C HIS A 42 5.39 -28.42 8.05
N ALA A 43 4.98 -29.34 7.17
CA ALA A 43 5.79 -29.76 6.03
C ALA A 43 6.02 -28.62 5.03
N LEU A 44 4.98 -27.83 4.73
CA LEU A 44 5.08 -26.64 3.88
C LEU A 44 6.00 -25.60 4.50
N LEU A 45 5.91 -25.37 5.80
CA LEU A 45 6.73 -24.42 6.52
C LEU A 45 8.22 -24.85 6.54
N SER A 46 8.50 -26.13 6.80
CA SER A 46 9.86 -26.68 6.69
C SER A 46 10.44 -26.58 5.28
N ALA A 47 9.62 -26.78 4.24
CA ALA A 47 10.04 -26.55 2.85
C ALA A 47 10.29 -25.05 2.58
N ALA A 48 9.42 -24.20 3.11
CA ALA A 48 9.50 -22.76 2.99
C ALA A 48 10.67 -22.15 3.76
N ASP A 49 11.14 -22.72 4.87
CA ASP A 49 12.34 -22.23 5.58
C ASP A 49 13.62 -22.58 4.80
N ARG A 50 13.69 -23.79 4.21
CA ARG A 50 14.84 -24.24 3.41
C ARG A 50 15.03 -23.46 2.12
N ALA A 51 13.96 -22.95 1.51
CA ALA A 51 14.04 -22.28 0.21
C ALA A 51 14.73 -20.90 0.27
N PRO A 52 14.34 -19.94 1.13
CA PRO A 52 15.07 -18.71 1.40
C PRO A 52 16.50 -18.97 1.85
N GLY A 53 16.75 -19.96 2.72
CA GLY A 53 18.11 -20.29 3.14
C GLY A 53 19.02 -20.70 1.97
N ARG A 54 18.51 -21.53 1.04
CA ARG A 54 19.24 -21.87 -0.20
C ARG A 54 19.41 -20.67 -1.13
N LEU A 55 18.38 -19.82 -1.26
CA LEU A 55 18.45 -18.60 -2.06
C LEU A 55 19.54 -17.66 -1.53
N ASP A 56 19.53 -17.42 -0.23
CA ASP A 56 20.46 -16.53 0.46
C ASP A 56 21.90 -17.03 0.34
N GLY A 57 22.13 -18.32 0.60
CA GLY A 57 23.43 -18.95 0.40
C GLY A 57 23.91 -18.89 -1.07
N SER A 58 23.01 -19.06 -2.03
CA SER A 58 23.35 -18.99 -3.46
C SER A 58 23.78 -17.58 -3.88
N VAL A 59 23.16 -16.54 -3.31
CA VAL A 59 23.50 -15.14 -3.60
C VAL A 59 24.93 -14.80 -3.18
N LEU A 60 25.46 -15.41 -2.11
CA LEU A 60 26.84 -15.22 -1.68
C LEU A 60 27.87 -15.77 -2.67
N THR A 61 27.48 -16.67 -3.56
CA THR A 61 28.37 -17.27 -4.58
C THR A 61 28.40 -16.51 -5.91
N LEU A 62 27.54 -15.49 -6.06
CA LEU A 62 27.47 -14.72 -7.29
C LEU A 62 28.73 -13.85 -7.49
N PRO A 63 29.25 -13.71 -8.72
CA PRO A 63 30.39 -12.84 -8.99
C PRO A 63 30.12 -11.36 -8.65
N ASN A 64 28.88 -10.91 -8.82
CA ASN A 64 28.43 -9.56 -8.48
C ASN A 64 27.02 -9.61 -7.85
N PRO A 65 26.93 -9.85 -6.53
CA PRO A 65 25.64 -9.94 -5.85
C PRO A 65 24.90 -8.60 -5.82
N ASP A 66 25.62 -7.47 -5.86
CA ASP A 66 25.00 -6.15 -5.81
C ASP A 66 24.27 -5.79 -7.10
N LEU A 67 24.84 -6.14 -8.26
CA LEU A 67 24.14 -5.99 -9.55
C LEU A 67 22.88 -6.85 -9.62
N PHE A 68 22.95 -8.08 -9.10
CA PHE A 68 21.79 -8.96 -9.04
C PHE A 68 20.69 -8.36 -8.16
N VAL A 69 21.03 -7.92 -6.95
CA VAL A 69 20.09 -7.26 -6.02
C VAL A 69 19.52 -5.98 -6.65
N PHE A 70 20.36 -5.18 -7.30
CA PHE A 70 19.95 -3.97 -8.00
C PHE A 70 18.82 -4.27 -9.00
N MET A 71 18.97 -5.28 -9.84
CA MET A 71 17.94 -5.66 -10.81
C MET A 71 16.71 -6.28 -10.14
N TYR A 72 16.90 -7.07 -9.08
CA TYR A 72 15.80 -7.72 -8.37
C TYR A 72 14.88 -6.72 -7.66
N VAL A 73 15.43 -5.72 -6.98
CA VAL A 73 14.66 -4.67 -6.31
C VAL A 73 13.74 -3.95 -7.32
N ARG A 74 14.25 -3.65 -8.51
CA ARG A 74 13.49 -2.99 -9.59
C ARG A 74 12.39 -3.88 -10.13
N LYS A 75 12.72 -5.16 -10.32
CA LYS A 75 11.79 -6.16 -10.81
C LYS A 75 10.66 -6.45 -9.79
N GLU A 76 10.96 -6.43 -8.49
CA GLU A 76 10.00 -6.42 -7.37
C GLU A 76 9.13 -5.16 -7.38
N ALA A 77 9.73 -3.98 -7.51
CA ALA A 77 9.03 -2.70 -7.56
C ALA A 77 7.98 -2.65 -8.69
N VAL A 78 8.36 -3.09 -9.89
CA VAL A 78 7.45 -3.15 -11.06
C VAL A 78 6.26 -4.05 -10.77
N LEU A 79 6.47 -5.30 -10.33
CA LEU A 79 5.34 -6.21 -10.14
C LEU A 79 4.48 -5.83 -8.94
N SER A 80 5.10 -5.35 -7.87
CA SER A 80 4.38 -4.87 -6.69
C SER A 80 3.45 -3.73 -7.07
N SER A 81 3.92 -2.74 -7.84
CA SER A 81 3.09 -1.63 -8.32
C SER A 81 2.02 -2.07 -9.32
N GLN A 82 2.31 -3.05 -10.19
CA GLN A 82 1.34 -3.60 -11.13
C GLN A 82 0.17 -4.33 -10.46
N ILE A 83 0.36 -4.87 -9.24
CA ILE A 83 -0.75 -5.41 -8.44
C ILE A 83 -1.76 -4.30 -8.10
N GLU A 84 -1.29 -3.08 -7.86
CA GLU A 84 -2.12 -1.89 -7.59
C GLU A 84 -2.64 -1.21 -8.88
N GLY A 85 -2.24 -1.72 -10.05
CA GLY A 85 -2.75 -1.30 -11.35
C GLY A 85 -1.84 -0.37 -12.16
N THR A 86 -0.58 -0.17 -11.75
CA THR A 86 0.38 0.52 -12.64
C THR A 86 0.63 -0.28 -13.91
N GLN A 87 0.99 0.42 -15.00
CA GLN A 87 1.27 -0.18 -16.31
C GLN A 87 2.75 -0.12 -16.70
N SER A 88 3.59 0.55 -15.90
CA SER A 88 5.01 0.68 -16.19
C SER A 88 5.75 -0.67 -16.19
N SER A 89 6.70 -0.79 -17.11
CA SER A 89 7.57 -1.94 -17.30
C SER A 89 8.94 -1.73 -16.62
N LEU A 90 9.77 -2.77 -16.66
CA LEU A 90 11.16 -2.66 -16.19
C LEU A 90 11.99 -1.71 -17.07
N GLN A 91 11.72 -1.68 -18.38
CA GLN A 91 12.41 -0.77 -19.30
C GLN A 91 12.07 0.68 -19.00
N ASP A 92 10.79 0.98 -18.75
CA ASP A 92 10.33 2.32 -18.38
C ASP A 92 11.02 2.80 -17.10
N LEU A 93 11.08 1.94 -16.08
CA LEU A 93 11.75 2.24 -14.81
C LEU A 93 13.24 2.53 -15.01
N LEU A 94 13.94 1.72 -15.81
CA LEU A 94 15.37 1.91 -16.07
C LEU A 94 15.63 3.20 -16.86
N ALA A 95 14.79 3.50 -17.85
CA ALA A 95 14.88 4.74 -18.62
C ALA A 95 14.62 5.97 -17.72
N ALA A 96 13.63 5.91 -16.84
CA ALA A 96 13.32 6.97 -15.89
C ALA A 96 14.47 7.20 -14.89
N GLU A 97 15.05 6.13 -14.31
CA GLU A 97 16.20 6.25 -13.41
C GLU A 97 17.46 6.79 -14.11
N ALA A 98 17.65 6.45 -15.39
CA ALA A 98 18.76 6.94 -16.20
C ALA A 98 18.54 8.39 -16.70
N GLN A 99 17.43 9.04 -16.32
CA GLN A 99 17.05 10.39 -16.76
C GLN A 99 17.06 10.54 -18.28
N LEU A 100 16.76 9.46 -19.00
CA LEU A 100 16.60 9.51 -20.44
C LEU A 100 15.31 10.28 -20.73
N PHE A 101 15.41 11.39 -21.46
CA PHE A 101 14.24 12.13 -21.92
C PHE A 101 13.45 11.26 -22.88
N ASP A 102 12.43 10.59 -22.36
CA ASP A 102 11.49 9.79 -23.14
C ASP A 102 10.07 10.29 -22.89
N GLN A 103 9.50 10.94 -23.90
CA GLN A 103 8.14 11.48 -23.86
C GLN A 103 7.08 10.36 -23.80
N ASN A 104 7.46 9.10 -24.03
CA ASN A 104 6.56 7.95 -23.99
C ASN A 104 6.49 7.27 -22.63
N LEU A 105 7.24 7.74 -21.62
CA LEU A 105 7.21 7.14 -20.30
C LEU A 105 5.78 7.13 -19.72
N PRO A 106 5.31 5.98 -19.19
CA PRO A 106 4.04 5.91 -18.50
C PRO A 106 3.95 6.93 -17.36
N ARG A 107 2.78 7.59 -17.22
CA ARG A 107 2.55 8.61 -16.17
C ARG A 107 2.70 8.09 -14.74
N ASP A 108 2.70 6.77 -14.56
CA ASP A 108 2.81 6.09 -13.26
C ASP A 108 4.23 5.55 -12.98
N VAL A 109 5.21 5.78 -13.86
CA VAL A 109 6.58 5.29 -13.67
C VAL A 109 7.20 5.81 -12.37
N ASP A 110 6.89 7.04 -11.97
CA ASP A 110 7.35 7.64 -10.72
C ASP A 110 6.86 6.87 -9.49
N GLU A 111 5.71 6.20 -9.55
CA GLU A 111 5.23 5.32 -8.47
C GLU A 111 6.15 4.11 -8.29
N VAL A 112 6.71 3.60 -9.39
CA VAL A 112 7.64 2.47 -9.37
C VAL A 112 9.02 2.95 -8.89
N VAL A 113 9.49 4.12 -9.33
CA VAL A 113 10.72 4.75 -8.85
C VAL A 113 10.66 4.98 -7.34
N ASN A 114 9.54 5.49 -6.84
CA ASN A 114 9.33 5.71 -5.42
C ASN A 114 9.32 4.40 -4.62
N TYR A 115 8.81 3.30 -5.18
CA TYR A 115 8.90 2.00 -4.51
C TYR A 115 10.35 1.55 -4.33
N VAL A 116 11.20 1.72 -5.36
CA VAL A 116 12.64 1.45 -5.26
C VAL A 116 13.28 2.35 -4.20
N ARG A 117 12.94 3.63 -4.17
CA ARG A 117 13.44 4.58 -3.16
C ARG A 117 13.01 4.18 -1.75
N ALA A 118 11.73 3.85 -1.54
CA ALA A 118 11.18 3.40 -0.27
C ALA A 118 11.84 2.11 0.23
N MET A 119 12.12 1.15 -0.67
CA MET A 119 12.87 -0.06 -0.33
C MET A 119 14.30 0.25 0.11
N LYS A 120 15.03 1.09 -0.63
CA LYS A 120 16.40 1.50 -0.27
C LYS A 120 16.43 2.24 1.06
N HIS A 121 15.53 3.19 1.26
CA HIS A 121 15.39 3.94 2.52
C HIS A 121 15.11 3.01 3.70
N GLY A 122 14.12 2.12 3.56
CA GLY A 122 13.76 1.18 4.62
C GLY A 122 14.92 0.27 5.01
N LEU A 123 15.61 -0.34 4.04
CA LEU A 123 16.76 -1.21 4.30
C LEU A 123 17.92 -0.49 4.99
N ALA A 124 18.22 0.75 4.58
CA ALA A 124 19.26 1.55 5.22
C ALA A 124 18.91 1.87 6.69
N ARG A 125 17.62 2.11 6.98
CA ARG A 125 17.15 2.44 8.34
C ARG A 125 17.14 1.25 9.30
N LEU A 126 17.09 0.01 8.81
CA LEU A 126 17.07 -1.18 9.68
C LEU A 126 18.31 -1.34 10.57
N GLY A 127 19.44 -0.70 10.21
CA GLY A 127 20.62 -0.67 11.07
C GLY A 127 20.48 0.23 12.30
N GLU A 128 19.51 1.14 12.31
CA GLU A 128 19.32 2.16 13.35
C GLU A 128 17.97 2.02 14.07
N LEU A 129 16.97 1.48 13.37
CA LEU A 129 15.59 1.44 13.80
C LEU A 129 14.95 0.11 13.36
N PRO A 130 14.49 -0.72 14.30
CA PRO A 130 13.71 -1.90 13.94
C PRO A 130 12.39 -1.49 13.27
N VAL A 131 11.78 -2.44 12.55
CA VAL A 131 10.47 -2.30 11.94
C VAL A 131 9.45 -1.88 12.99
N SER A 132 9.04 -0.62 12.89
CA SER A 132 8.16 0.08 13.82
C SER A 132 7.16 0.91 13.03
N VAL A 133 6.11 1.42 13.70
CA VAL A 133 5.15 2.35 13.12
C VAL A 133 5.85 3.59 12.58
N ARG A 134 6.93 4.05 13.24
CA ARG A 134 7.78 5.15 12.75
C ARG A 134 8.39 4.81 11.39
N LEU A 135 9.06 3.66 11.27
CA LEU A 135 9.68 3.25 10.01
C LEU A 135 8.63 3.07 8.90
N ILE A 136 7.50 2.43 9.22
CA ILE A 136 6.38 2.23 8.28
C ILE A 136 5.87 3.57 7.72
N ARG A 137 5.78 4.61 8.56
CA ARG A 137 5.39 5.97 8.14
C ARG A 137 6.46 6.62 7.24
N GLU A 138 7.74 6.48 7.57
CA GLU A 138 8.85 6.96 6.72
C GLU A 138 8.80 6.32 5.32
N ILE A 139 8.64 5.00 5.25
CA ILE A 139 8.51 4.23 4.00
C ILE A 139 7.29 4.71 3.20
N HIS A 140 6.14 4.91 3.86
CA HIS A 140 4.94 5.41 3.19
C HIS A 140 5.13 6.83 2.63
N ALA A 141 5.87 7.70 3.34
CA ALA A 141 6.18 9.05 2.87
C ALA A 141 7.03 9.02 1.58
N GLU A 142 8.05 8.16 1.55
CA GLU A 142 8.88 7.92 0.36
C GLU A 142 8.05 7.40 -0.82
N LEU A 143 7.21 6.40 -0.56
CA LEU A 143 6.38 5.74 -1.57
C LEU A 143 5.42 6.71 -2.27
N MET A 144 4.81 7.61 -1.50
CA MET A 144 3.75 8.51 -2.00
C MET A 144 4.26 9.87 -2.48
N ARG A 145 5.58 10.12 -2.47
CA ARG A 145 6.15 11.43 -2.79
C ARG A 145 5.92 11.84 -4.26
N GLY A 146 5.22 12.95 -4.49
CA GLY A 146 5.11 13.55 -5.83
C GLY A 146 4.31 12.74 -6.86
N VAL A 147 3.68 11.64 -6.44
CA VAL A 147 2.93 10.74 -7.31
C VAL A 147 1.42 10.87 -7.10
N ARG A 148 0.67 10.10 -7.89
CA ARG A 148 -0.74 9.87 -7.62
C ARG A 148 -0.93 9.43 -6.16
N GLY A 149 -1.85 10.08 -5.47
CA GLY A 149 -2.07 9.82 -4.05
C GLY A 149 -1.12 10.59 -3.11
N GLY A 150 -0.13 11.33 -3.64
CA GLY A 150 0.78 12.16 -2.84
C GLY A 150 0.12 13.34 -2.12
N ARG A 151 -1.11 13.71 -2.50
CA ARG A 151 -1.95 14.65 -1.73
C ARG A 151 -2.71 13.99 -0.58
N LEU A 152 -2.60 12.67 -0.43
CA LEU A 152 -3.32 11.87 0.56
C LEU A 152 -2.46 11.64 1.82
N GLN A 153 -1.81 12.71 2.27
CA GLN A 153 -1.01 12.77 3.49
C GLN A 153 0.11 11.69 3.57
N PRO A 154 1.14 11.78 2.71
CA PRO A 154 2.31 10.88 2.78
C PRO A 154 2.89 10.83 4.19
N GLY A 155 3.17 9.62 4.68
CA GLY A 155 3.66 9.37 6.03
C GLY A 155 2.66 9.50 7.18
N GLU A 156 1.43 9.96 6.94
CA GLU A 156 0.45 10.17 8.00
C GLU A 156 -0.61 9.06 8.04
N LEU A 157 -1.00 8.66 9.25
CA LEU A 157 -2.12 7.76 9.46
C LEU A 157 -3.41 8.45 9.02
N ARG A 158 -4.32 7.71 8.37
CA ARG A 158 -5.57 8.30 7.88
C ARG A 158 -6.40 8.83 9.04
N THR A 159 -6.96 10.02 8.86
CA THR A 159 -7.91 10.66 9.79
C THR A 159 -9.37 10.52 9.34
N SER A 160 -9.62 9.73 8.30
CA SER A 160 -10.95 9.45 7.76
C SER A 160 -11.13 7.97 7.46
N GLN A 161 -12.38 7.54 7.30
CA GLN A 161 -12.70 6.14 7.04
C GLN A 161 -12.42 5.76 5.59
N ASN A 162 -11.64 4.69 5.42
CA ASN A 162 -11.44 4.00 4.14
C ASN A 162 -12.32 2.76 4.06
N TRP A 163 -12.50 2.24 2.84
CA TRP A 163 -13.12 0.95 2.60
C TRP A 163 -12.60 0.30 1.32
N ILE A 164 -12.73 -1.03 1.25
CA ILE A 164 -12.22 -1.87 0.17
C ILE A 164 -13.40 -2.56 -0.50
N GLY A 165 -13.47 -2.44 -1.81
CA GLY A 165 -14.50 -3.09 -2.61
C GLY A 165 -14.40 -2.70 -4.09
N PRO A 166 -15.41 -3.08 -4.90
CA PRO A 166 -15.49 -2.72 -6.30
C PRO A 166 -15.42 -1.20 -6.51
N ALA A 167 -14.95 -0.78 -7.69
CA ALA A 167 -14.93 0.63 -8.06
C ALA A 167 -16.34 1.25 -7.94
N GLY A 168 -16.45 2.41 -7.29
CA GLY A 168 -17.73 3.09 -7.04
C GLY A 168 -18.51 2.58 -5.83
N CYS A 169 -18.03 1.56 -5.11
CA CYS A 169 -18.69 1.13 -3.88
C CYS A 169 -18.65 2.22 -2.79
N THR A 170 -19.68 2.21 -1.97
CA THR A 170 -19.85 3.04 -0.77
C THR A 170 -19.48 2.23 0.47
N LEU A 171 -19.40 2.87 1.64
CA LEU A 171 -19.27 2.17 2.92
C LEU A 171 -20.32 1.05 3.11
N THR A 172 -21.53 1.23 2.59
CA THR A 172 -22.62 0.26 2.70
C THR A 172 -22.50 -0.92 1.74
N THR A 173 -21.79 -0.75 0.62
CA THR A 173 -21.62 -1.77 -0.43
C THR A 173 -20.18 -2.29 -0.52
N ALA A 174 -19.30 -1.82 0.37
CA ALA A 174 -17.91 -2.25 0.46
C ALA A 174 -17.82 -3.74 0.80
N THR A 175 -16.83 -4.41 0.22
CA THR A 175 -16.50 -5.80 0.56
C THR A 175 -15.91 -5.88 1.97
N PHE A 176 -15.14 -4.86 2.36
CA PHE A 176 -14.50 -4.79 3.65
C PHE A 176 -14.33 -3.34 4.10
N VAL A 177 -14.60 -3.07 5.37
CA VAL A 177 -14.36 -1.77 5.99
C VAL A 177 -13.31 -1.99 7.10
N PRO A 178 -12.07 -1.48 6.94
CA PRO A 178 -11.02 -1.58 7.96
C PRO A 178 -11.41 -0.85 9.26
N PRO A 179 -10.60 -0.96 10.33
CA PRO A 179 -10.85 -0.29 11.61
C PRO A 179 -11.23 1.19 11.46
N PRO A 180 -12.03 1.74 12.37
CA PRO A 180 -12.21 3.19 12.47
C PRO A 180 -10.87 3.90 12.62
N HIS A 181 -10.72 5.07 11.99
CA HIS A 181 -9.44 5.79 11.99
C HIS A 181 -8.92 6.14 13.40
N HIS A 182 -9.82 6.39 14.36
CA HIS A 182 -9.44 6.68 15.75
C HIS A 182 -8.80 5.48 16.47
N ALA A 183 -9.04 4.25 16.01
CA ALA A 183 -8.48 3.05 16.59
C ALA A 183 -7.13 2.63 15.95
N ILE A 184 -6.74 3.24 14.83
CA ILE A 184 -5.51 2.87 14.10
C ILE A 184 -4.25 2.94 14.99
N PRO A 185 -4.02 4.01 15.79
CA PRO A 185 -2.82 4.08 16.62
C PRO A 185 -2.70 2.91 17.60
N GLU A 186 -3.81 2.51 18.22
CA GLU A 186 -3.87 1.39 19.16
C GLU A 186 -3.55 0.06 18.47
N VAL A 187 -4.26 -0.28 17.39
CA VAL A 187 -4.08 -1.57 16.70
C VAL A 187 -2.72 -1.69 15.99
N LEU A 188 -2.12 -0.58 15.56
CA LEU A 188 -0.74 -0.56 15.07
C LEU A 188 0.26 -0.73 16.22
N GLY A 189 0.00 -0.14 17.38
CA GLY A 189 0.80 -0.35 18.58
C GLY A 189 0.81 -1.83 18.99
N ASP A 190 -0.33 -2.51 18.91
CA ASP A 190 -0.41 -3.95 19.18
C ASP A 190 0.32 -4.80 18.13
N LEU A 191 0.29 -4.39 16.85
CA LEU A 191 1.11 -5.03 15.82
C LEU A 191 2.61 -4.85 16.10
N GLU A 192 3.05 -3.65 16.49
CA GLU A 192 4.46 -3.40 16.83
C GLU A 192 4.91 -4.21 18.05
N LYS A 193 4.10 -4.26 19.11
CA LYS A 193 4.34 -5.15 20.26
C LYS A 193 4.47 -6.60 19.84
N PHE A 194 3.58 -7.09 18.96
CA PHE A 194 3.67 -8.44 18.43
C PHE A 194 4.97 -8.69 17.67
N LEU A 195 5.39 -7.75 16.81
CA LEU A 195 6.64 -7.89 16.04
C LEU A 195 7.86 -8.10 16.94
N HIS A 196 7.92 -7.39 18.06
CA HIS A 196 9.06 -7.42 18.99
C HIS A 196 8.87 -8.32 20.21
N ALA A 197 7.71 -8.99 20.35
CA ALA A 197 7.50 -9.96 21.41
C ALA A 197 8.48 -11.13 21.29
N HIS A 198 9.02 -11.55 22.45
CA HIS A 198 9.72 -12.81 22.57
C HIS A 198 8.69 -13.95 22.56
N ASP A 199 8.65 -14.68 21.46
CA ASP A 199 7.77 -15.83 21.28
C ASP A 199 8.47 -16.94 20.47
N GLU A 200 7.88 -18.13 20.48
CA GLU A 200 8.38 -19.31 19.77
C GLU A 200 7.86 -19.40 18.32
N LEU A 201 7.24 -18.33 17.80
CA LEU A 201 6.72 -18.35 16.43
C LEU A 201 7.86 -18.29 15.43
N GLN A 202 7.86 -19.24 14.50
CA GLN A 202 8.82 -19.27 13.42
C GLN A 202 8.75 -17.98 12.58
N PRO A 203 9.89 -17.41 12.15
CA PRO A 203 9.95 -16.11 11.49
C PRO A 203 8.97 -15.95 10.32
N LEU A 204 8.87 -16.95 9.44
CA LEU A 204 7.96 -16.88 8.28
C LEU A 204 6.48 -16.79 8.69
N VAL A 205 6.07 -17.48 9.75
CA VAL A 205 4.69 -17.41 10.28
C VAL A 205 4.43 -16.03 10.86
N LYS A 206 5.37 -15.50 11.63
CA LYS A 206 5.27 -14.17 12.25
C LYS A 206 5.16 -13.08 11.19
N ILE A 207 5.96 -13.16 10.12
CA ILE A 207 5.93 -12.26 8.97
C ILE A 207 4.61 -12.35 8.21
N ALA A 208 4.11 -13.57 7.96
CA ALA A 208 2.84 -13.78 7.27
C ALA A 208 1.66 -13.18 8.08
N LEU A 209 1.64 -13.40 9.40
CA LEU A 209 0.63 -12.81 10.29
C LEU A 209 0.71 -11.28 10.32
N ALA A 210 1.92 -10.73 10.45
CA ALA A 210 2.14 -9.29 10.46
C ALA A 210 1.67 -8.61 9.16
N HIS A 211 2.00 -9.21 8.01
CA HIS A 211 1.55 -8.72 6.70
C HIS A 211 0.02 -8.70 6.61
N VAL A 212 -0.63 -9.82 6.97
CA VAL A 212 -2.08 -9.93 6.93
C VAL A 212 -2.76 -8.97 7.93
N GLN A 213 -2.17 -8.74 9.09
CA GLN A 213 -2.67 -7.78 10.08
C GLN A 213 -2.53 -6.34 9.59
N PHE A 214 -1.38 -5.97 9.01
CA PHE A 214 -1.15 -4.65 8.44
C PHE A 214 -2.17 -4.32 7.33
N GLU A 215 -2.36 -5.24 6.38
CA GLU A 215 -3.37 -5.10 5.31
C GLU A 215 -4.79 -4.92 5.85
N THR A 216 -5.08 -5.50 7.01
CA THR A 216 -6.39 -5.40 7.68
C THR A 216 -6.59 -4.05 8.36
N ILE A 217 -5.55 -3.57 9.06
CA ILE A 217 -5.56 -2.27 9.72
C ILE A 217 -5.74 -1.17 8.66
N HIS A 218 -5.09 -1.34 7.50
CA HIS A 218 -5.16 -0.45 6.35
C HIS A 218 -4.97 1.02 6.77
N PRO A 219 -3.80 1.34 7.37
CA PRO A 219 -3.62 2.57 8.13
C PRO A 219 -3.54 3.85 7.29
N PHE A 220 -3.25 3.74 6.01
CA PHE A 220 -3.05 4.88 5.11
C PHE A 220 -4.24 5.10 4.18
N LEU A 221 -4.35 6.31 3.61
CA LEU A 221 -5.39 6.63 2.64
C LEU A 221 -5.19 5.91 1.30
N ASP A 222 -3.95 5.61 0.94
CA ASP A 222 -3.54 4.87 -0.25
C ASP A 222 -2.18 4.20 0.02
N GLY A 223 -1.68 3.36 -0.89
CA GLY A 223 -0.34 2.77 -0.78
C GLY A 223 -0.20 1.60 0.19
N ASN A 224 -1.25 1.23 0.93
CA ASN A 224 -1.22 0.14 1.92
C ASN A 224 -0.67 -1.18 1.35
N GLY A 225 -1.16 -1.62 0.18
CA GLY A 225 -0.71 -2.88 -0.43
C GLY A 225 0.80 -2.92 -0.69
N ARG A 226 1.36 -1.81 -1.17
CA ARG A 226 2.80 -1.67 -1.46
C ARG A 226 3.64 -1.63 -0.19
N VAL A 227 3.19 -0.87 0.82
CA VAL A 227 3.85 -0.85 2.14
C VAL A 227 3.80 -2.22 2.80
N GLY A 228 2.66 -2.91 2.73
CA GLY A 228 2.49 -4.25 3.29
C GLY A 228 3.42 -5.28 2.65
N ARG A 229 3.68 -5.19 1.34
CA ARG A 229 4.66 -6.05 0.65
C ARG A 229 6.11 -5.67 0.97
N LEU A 230 6.44 -4.38 1.04
CA LEU A 230 7.75 -3.90 1.50
C LEU A 230 8.07 -4.40 2.92
N LEU A 231 7.07 -4.41 3.79
CA LEU A 231 7.19 -4.89 5.17
C LEU A 231 7.65 -6.35 5.26
N ILE A 232 7.24 -7.20 4.32
CA ILE A 232 7.71 -8.60 4.26
C ILE A 232 9.22 -8.63 4.06
N THR A 233 9.74 -7.87 3.09
CA THR A 233 11.18 -7.79 2.83
C THR A 233 11.94 -7.26 4.05
N PHE A 234 11.46 -6.18 4.67
CA PHE A 234 12.14 -5.61 5.84
C PHE A 234 12.19 -6.58 7.01
N LEU A 235 11.10 -7.30 7.30
CA LEU A 235 11.08 -8.29 8.38
C LEU A 235 11.92 -9.54 8.06
N LEU A 236 12.02 -9.95 6.79
CA LEU A 236 12.93 -11.03 6.39
C LEU A 236 14.39 -10.64 6.62
N THR A 237 14.75 -9.41 6.26
CA THR A 237 16.11 -8.88 6.46
C THR A 237 16.43 -8.65 7.93
N GLU A 238 15.56 -7.99 8.68
CA GLU A 238 15.74 -7.71 10.11
C GLU A 238 15.94 -9.00 10.93
N ARG A 239 15.20 -10.06 10.59
CA ARG A 239 15.29 -11.35 11.29
C ARG A 239 16.42 -12.25 10.79
N GLY A 240 17.25 -11.78 9.85
CA GLY A 240 18.36 -12.55 9.30
C GLY A 240 17.94 -13.76 8.46
N VAL A 241 16.68 -13.82 7.99
CA VAL A 241 16.23 -14.88 7.07
C VAL A 241 16.86 -14.68 5.69
N LEU A 242 17.09 -13.42 5.29
CA LEU A 242 17.80 -13.03 4.08
C LEU A 242 18.77 -11.90 4.41
N HIS A 243 20.02 -12.00 3.98
CA HIS A 243 21.00 -10.92 4.13
C HIS A 243 20.80 -9.81 3.10
N LYS A 244 20.19 -10.11 1.95
CA LYS A 244 19.87 -9.17 0.88
C LYS A 244 18.41 -9.31 0.42
N PRO A 245 17.75 -8.26 -0.09
CA PRO A 245 16.34 -8.28 -0.50
C PRO A 245 16.14 -8.99 -1.85
N VAL A 246 16.44 -10.29 -1.92
CA VAL A 246 16.48 -11.07 -3.17
C VAL A 246 15.24 -11.91 -3.43
N LEU A 247 14.30 -11.95 -2.48
CA LEU A 247 13.08 -12.75 -2.61
C LEU A 247 11.98 -11.99 -3.36
N TYR A 248 11.57 -12.55 -4.50
CA TYR A 248 10.66 -11.90 -5.43
C TYR A 248 9.18 -12.31 -5.23
N LEU A 249 8.59 -11.89 -4.11
CA LEU A 249 7.25 -12.30 -3.71
C LEU A 249 6.13 -11.72 -4.60
N SER A 250 6.29 -10.50 -5.11
CA SER A 250 5.24 -9.89 -5.92
C SER A 250 4.99 -10.63 -7.22
N HIS A 251 5.95 -11.42 -7.72
CA HIS A 251 5.71 -12.33 -8.84
C HIS A 251 4.64 -13.37 -8.53
N PHE A 252 4.79 -14.05 -7.38
CA PHE A 252 3.82 -15.03 -6.92
C PHE A 252 2.47 -14.36 -6.62
N PHE A 253 2.46 -13.24 -5.88
CA PHE A 253 1.22 -12.55 -5.55
C PHE A 253 0.47 -12.05 -6.78
N LYS A 254 1.17 -11.53 -7.80
CA LYS A 254 0.54 -11.10 -9.05
C LYS A 254 -0.10 -12.28 -9.80
N ARG A 255 0.61 -13.41 -9.92
CA ARG A 255 0.09 -14.64 -10.56
C ARG A 255 -1.12 -15.20 -9.81
N HIS A 256 -1.12 -15.08 -8.48
CA HIS A 256 -2.16 -15.60 -7.60
C HIS A 256 -3.06 -14.49 -7.00
N ARG A 257 -3.24 -13.37 -7.73
CA ARG A 257 -3.89 -12.15 -7.20
C ARG A 257 -5.23 -12.37 -6.51
N GLN A 258 -6.05 -13.29 -7.03
CA GLN A 258 -7.37 -13.60 -6.46
C GLN A 258 -7.24 -14.32 -5.13
N ALA A 259 -6.34 -15.30 -5.04
CA ALA A 259 -6.08 -16.03 -3.81
C ALA A 259 -5.41 -15.13 -2.77
N TYR A 260 -4.47 -14.28 -3.19
CA TYR A 260 -3.81 -13.29 -2.35
C TYR A 260 -4.83 -12.29 -1.76
N ALA A 261 -5.64 -11.63 -2.60
CA ALA A 261 -6.71 -10.73 -2.15
C ALA A 261 -7.74 -11.46 -1.27
N ALA A 262 -8.02 -12.74 -1.54
CA ALA A 262 -8.89 -13.53 -0.69
C ALA A 262 -8.26 -13.83 0.68
N CYS A 263 -6.95 -14.07 0.76
CA CYS A 263 -6.30 -14.33 2.04
C CYS A 263 -6.20 -13.07 2.91
N THR A 264 -6.04 -11.90 2.30
CA THR A 264 -6.02 -10.61 3.01
C THR A 264 -7.43 -10.14 3.39
N HIS A 265 -8.45 -10.35 2.53
CA HIS A 265 -9.79 -9.77 2.70
C HIS A 265 -10.95 -10.78 2.91
N ARG A 266 -10.89 -12.01 2.37
CA ARG A 266 -12.03 -12.97 2.33
C ARG A 266 -12.21 -13.83 3.58
N ARG A 267 -11.20 -14.01 4.42
CA ARG A 267 -11.38 -14.69 5.73
C ARG A 267 -12.15 -13.85 6.76
N ARG A 268 -12.69 -12.70 6.35
CA ARG A 268 -13.14 -11.65 7.30
C ARG A 268 -14.59 -11.20 7.10
N ALA A 269 -15.27 -11.59 6.02
CA ALA A 269 -16.71 -11.33 5.87
C ALA A 269 -17.54 -12.55 6.33
N PRO A 270 -18.73 -12.37 6.93
CA PRO A 270 -19.66 -13.47 7.17
C PRO A 270 -20.03 -14.14 5.84
N ARG A 271 -20.15 -15.47 5.84
CA ARG A 271 -20.41 -16.31 4.65
C ARG A 271 -21.56 -15.74 3.81
N GLY A 272 -21.33 -15.39 2.53
CA GLY A 272 -22.43 -15.04 1.62
C GLY A 272 -22.11 -14.37 0.27
N ALA A 273 -20.94 -13.76 0.04
CA ALA A 273 -20.69 -13.03 -1.21
C ALA A 273 -19.63 -13.69 -2.11
N ALA A 274 -20.01 -14.06 -3.34
CA ALA A 274 -19.11 -14.53 -4.39
C ALA A 274 -18.27 -13.36 -4.96
N PRO A 275 -17.00 -13.58 -5.34
CA PRO A 275 -16.16 -12.49 -5.84
C PRO A 275 -16.45 -12.21 -7.32
N ARG A 276 -16.77 -10.96 -7.65
CA ARG A 276 -16.66 -10.41 -9.01
C ARG A 276 -15.39 -9.56 -9.07
N HIS A 277 -14.69 -9.65 -10.20
CA HIS A 277 -13.48 -8.87 -10.52
C HIS A 277 -13.71 -7.37 -10.28
N HIS A 278 -12.67 -6.60 -9.87
CA HIS A 278 -12.35 -5.22 -10.27
C HIS A 278 -11.28 -4.62 -9.34
N HIS A 279 -10.54 -3.62 -9.82
CA HIS A 279 -9.43 -2.95 -9.13
C HIS A 279 -9.82 -2.43 -7.74
N HIS A 280 -9.07 -2.85 -6.71
CA HIS A 280 -9.24 -2.37 -5.35
C HIS A 280 -8.69 -0.95 -5.23
N ARG A 281 -9.56 0.02 -4.98
CA ARG A 281 -9.18 1.36 -4.52
C ARG A 281 -9.91 1.67 -3.22
N ALA A 282 -9.18 2.19 -2.25
CA ALA A 282 -9.76 2.83 -1.09
C ALA A 282 -10.57 4.05 -1.55
N GLN A 283 -11.86 4.06 -1.26
CA GLN A 283 -12.78 5.15 -1.58
C GLN A 283 -13.15 5.92 -0.29
N ARG A 284 -13.68 7.15 -0.43
CA ARG A 284 -13.80 8.15 0.65
C ARG A 284 -15.22 8.64 0.88
N ALA A 285 -15.57 8.95 2.13
CA ALA A 285 -16.79 9.67 2.46
C ALA A 285 -16.54 11.19 2.35
N GLY A 286 -17.26 11.88 1.47
CA GLY A 286 -17.19 13.34 1.35
C GLY A 286 -18.01 14.02 2.43
N HIS A 287 -17.39 14.82 3.30
CA HIS A 287 -18.12 15.79 4.13
C HIS A 287 -18.54 16.98 3.26
N ARG A 288 -19.83 17.06 2.92
CA ARG A 288 -20.43 18.33 2.47
C ARG A 288 -20.73 19.16 3.71
N HIS A 289 -19.95 20.21 3.93
CA HIS A 289 -20.36 21.30 4.81
C HIS A 289 -21.51 22.05 4.11
N ARG A 290 -22.74 21.86 4.58
CA ARG A 290 -23.80 22.85 4.37
C ARG A 290 -23.68 23.88 5.49
N GLY A 291 -23.12 25.04 5.14
CA GLY A 291 -23.22 26.26 5.92
C GLY A 291 -24.22 27.19 5.23
N SER A 292 -25.28 27.50 5.93
CA SER A 292 -26.42 28.32 5.57
C SER A 292 -26.15 29.82 5.65
N GLY A 293 -26.75 30.59 4.73
CA GLY A 293 -27.40 31.87 5.01
C GLY A 293 -26.53 33.12 5.11
N GLY A 294 -26.77 34.09 4.21
CA GLY A 294 -26.27 35.46 4.30
C GLY A 294 -26.60 36.25 3.04
N GLU A 295 -27.68 37.02 3.11
CA GLU A 295 -28.31 37.82 2.05
C GLU A 295 -27.41 38.97 1.53
N GLY A 296 -27.70 39.46 0.32
CA GLY A 296 -27.43 40.86 -0.02
C GLY A 296 -27.14 41.18 -1.48
N HIS A 297 -28.15 41.74 -2.19
CA HIS A 297 -28.05 42.73 -3.28
C HIS A 297 -27.33 42.30 -4.58
N GLY A 298 -27.73 42.65 -5.80
CA GLY A 298 -28.73 43.56 -6.34
C GLY A 298 -28.41 43.72 -7.84
N ALA A 299 -29.42 43.51 -8.68
CA ALA A 299 -29.65 44.03 -10.03
C ALA A 299 -28.52 44.20 -11.10
N ARG A 300 -28.76 43.52 -12.24
CA ARG A 300 -28.79 44.01 -13.64
C ARG A 300 -27.51 44.60 -14.26
N HIS A 301 -27.04 44.01 -15.37
CA HIS A 301 -27.23 44.56 -16.73
C HIS A 301 -26.47 43.75 -17.81
N GLY A 302 -27.18 43.46 -18.91
CA GLY A 302 -26.72 43.64 -20.29
C GLY A 302 -25.61 42.75 -20.87
N ALA A 303 -26.01 41.75 -21.65
CA ALA A 303 -25.26 41.37 -22.87
C ALA A 303 -25.55 42.44 -23.96
N PRO A 304 -24.69 42.66 -25.00
CA PRO A 304 -24.59 41.69 -26.10
C PRO A 304 -23.24 41.58 -26.84
N ARG A 305 -23.01 40.37 -27.39
CA ARG A 305 -22.53 39.98 -28.75
C ARG A 305 -21.49 40.81 -29.55
N LEU A 306 -20.55 40.01 -30.08
CA LEU A 306 -20.11 39.83 -31.50
C LEU A 306 -18.92 40.64 -32.07
N GLN A 307 -18.06 39.83 -32.73
CA GLN A 307 -17.21 40.06 -33.91
C GLN A 307 -15.99 40.99 -33.74
N ALA A 308 -14.76 40.48 -33.83
CA ALA A 308 -14.03 39.94 -34.98
C ALA A 308 -13.16 41.00 -35.70
N LEU A 309 -11.96 40.54 -36.06
CA LEU A 309 -11.05 41.00 -37.12
C LEU A 309 -9.78 41.77 -36.71
N ARG A 310 -8.66 41.08 -37.02
CA ARG A 310 -7.48 41.53 -37.78
C ARG A 310 -6.71 42.77 -37.29
N GLY A 311 -5.43 42.54 -37.03
CA GLY A 311 -4.43 43.11 -37.93
C GLY A 311 -3.23 43.82 -37.30
N GLN A 312 -2.05 43.27 -37.64
CA GLN A 312 -0.82 43.99 -38.01
C GLN A 312 0.18 44.48 -36.94
N ARG A 313 1.33 43.78 -36.99
CA ARG A 313 2.71 44.29 -37.25
C ARG A 313 3.20 45.53 -36.48
N ARG A 314 4.34 45.35 -35.78
CA ARG A 314 5.68 45.92 -36.08
C ARG A 314 6.65 45.49 -34.97
N ALA A 315 7.70 44.73 -35.29
CA ALA A 315 9.03 45.16 -35.73
C ALA A 315 9.95 45.58 -34.58
N ARG A 316 11.04 44.82 -34.37
CA ARG A 316 12.44 45.27 -34.48
C ARG A 316 13.41 44.14 -34.08
N ARG A 317 14.22 43.70 -35.06
CA ARG A 317 15.62 43.26 -34.86
C ARG A 317 16.40 44.49 -34.34
N THR A 318 17.43 44.37 -33.52
CA THR A 318 18.77 43.87 -33.86
C THR A 318 19.69 43.91 -32.63
N GLN A 319 20.80 43.17 -32.74
CA GLN A 319 22.13 43.33 -32.13
C GLN A 319 22.54 42.30 -31.06
N ALA A 320 23.44 41.41 -31.52
CA ALA A 320 24.46 40.73 -30.73
C ALA A 320 25.52 41.72 -30.23
N PRO A 321 26.45 41.28 -29.38
CA PRO A 321 27.82 41.24 -29.87
C PRO A 321 28.64 39.98 -29.48
N ASP A 322 29.70 39.79 -30.27
CA ASP A 322 30.84 38.89 -30.10
C ASP A 322 31.55 39.03 -28.75
N ARG A 323 32.03 37.91 -28.19
CA ARG A 323 33.40 37.39 -28.34
C ARG A 323 33.53 35.99 -27.76
#